data_AF-A0A5C7VUB2-F1
#
_entry.id   AF-A0A5C7VUB2-F1
#
_cell.length_a   1.000
_cell.length_b   1.000
_cell.length_c   1.000
_cell.angle_alpha   90.00
_cell.angle_beta   90.00
_cell.angle_gamma   90.00
#
_symmetry.space_group_name_H-M   'P 1'
#
loop_
_entity.id
_entity.type
_entity.pdbx_description
1 polymer ?
#
loop_
_entity_poly.entity_id
_entity_poly.type
_entity_poly.pdbx_seq_one_letter_code
_entity_poly.pdbx_strand_id
1 'polypeptide(L)' 'STARASSVVRLFIENGVEAYRLTAVGYGENRPIESNDTPEGRKRNRRVSVMILSADPDKVTEIPIVE' A
#
# COMPACT_ATOMS: atom_id res chain seq x y z
N SER A 1 -5.59 8.23 -1.33
CA SER A 1 -5.83 8.82 -2.66
C SER A 1 -5.77 7.71 -3.70
N THR A 2 -6.77 7.63 -4.57
CA THR A 2 -6.83 6.64 -5.66
C THR A 2 -5.64 6.79 -6.60
N ALA A 3 -5.26 8.03 -6.95
CA ALA A 3 -4.14 8.29 -7.87
C ALA A 3 -2.82 7.63 -7.41
N ARG A 4 -2.48 7.75 -6.12
CA ARG A 4 -1.27 7.11 -5.55
C ARG A 4 -1.34 5.59 -5.61
N ALA A 5 -2.51 5.00 -5.32
CA ALA A 5 -2.70 3.55 -5.40
C ALA A 5 -2.59 3.07 -6.86
N SER A 6 -3.17 3.80 -7.81
CA SER A 6 -3.07 3.50 -9.24
C SER A 6 -1.63 3.57 -9.76
N SER A 7 -0.82 4.54 -9.31
CA SER A 7 0.61 4.60 -9.66
C SER A 7 1.38 3.37 -9.23
N VAL A 8 1.11 2.84 -8.03
CA VAL A 8 1.76 1.62 -7.52
C VAL A 8 1.28 0.38 -8.28
N VAL A 9 -0.01 0.29 -8.61
CA VAL A 9 -0.51 -0.80 -9.47
C VAL A 9 0.16 -0.78 -10.84
N ARG A 10 0.30 0.40 -11.46
CA ARG A 10 0.98 0.54 -12.74
C ARG A 10 2.44 0.07 -12.64
N LEU A 11 3.16 0.46 -11.59
CA LEU A 11 4.52 0.00 -11.35
C LEU A 11 4.59 -1.54 -11.27
N PHE A 12 3.67 -2.20 -10.56
CA PHE A 12 3.66 -3.67 -10.49
C PHE A 12 3.39 -4.34 -11.83
N ILE A 13 2.49 -3.77 -12.65
CA ILE A 13 2.22 -4.27 -14.01
C ILE A 13 3.48 -4.13 -14.88
N GLU A 14 4.15 -2.98 -14.82
CA GLU A 14 5.41 -2.73 -15.54
C GLU A 14 6.54 -3.68 -15.10
N ASN A 15 6.48 -4.21 -13.86
CA ASN A 15 7.40 -5.22 -13.33
C ASN A 15 6.90 -6.67 -13.51
N GLY A 16 5.85 -6.89 -14.32
CA GLY A 16 5.41 -8.24 -14.73
C GLY A 16 4.34 -8.88 -13.85
N VAL A 17 3.70 -8.14 -12.94
CA VAL A 17 2.54 -8.64 -12.20
C VAL A 17 1.29 -8.52 -13.07
N GLU A 18 0.61 -9.64 -13.30
CA GLU A 18 -0.62 -9.69 -14.08
C GLU A 18 -1.70 -8.74 -13.55
N ALA A 19 -2.24 -7.88 -14.42
CA ALA A 19 -3.15 -6.81 -14.03
C ALA A 19 -4.42 -7.31 -13.32
N TYR A 20 -4.94 -8.48 -13.69
CA TYR A 20 -6.13 -9.07 -13.08
C TYR A 20 -5.93 -9.47 -11.61
N ARG A 21 -4.68 -9.59 -11.13
CA ARG A 21 -4.34 -9.90 -9.73
C ARG A 21 -4.31 -8.67 -8.83
N LEU A 22 -4.42 -7.47 -9.40
CA LEU A 22 -4.21 -6.20 -8.69
C LEU A 22 -5.52 -5.42 -8.57
N THR A 23 -5.68 -4.73 -7.44
CA THR A 23 -6.79 -3.79 -7.22
C THR A 23 -6.27 -2.53 -6.53
N ALA A 24 -6.57 -1.36 -7.10
CA ALA A 24 -6.24 -0.08 -6.50
C ALA A 24 -7.42 0.47 -5.70
N VAL A 25 -7.23 0.72 -4.40
CA VAL A 25 -8.25 1.31 -3.52
C VAL A 25 -7.73 2.60 -2.90
N GLY A 26 -8.50 3.68 -3.02
CA GLY A 26 -8.18 4.99 -2.45
C GLY A 26 -9.01 5.30 -1.21
N TYR A 27 -8.45 5.10 0.00
CA TYR A 27 -9.15 5.40 1.27
C TYR A 27 -9.29 6.89 1.65
N GLY A 28 -8.81 7.81 0.80
CA GLY A 28 -8.83 9.24 1.13
C GLY A 28 -8.21 9.55 2.49
N GLU A 29 -8.94 10.28 3.33
CA GLU A 29 -8.60 10.65 4.70
C GLU A 29 -9.29 9.76 5.74
N ASN A 30 -10.10 8.78 5.31
CA ASN A 30 -10.99 8.00 6.18
C ASN A 30 -10.27 6.95 7.03
N ARG A 31 -8.97 6.74 6.80
CA ARG A 31 -8.13 5.78 7.55
C ARG A 31 -6.74 6.37 7.86
N PRO A 32 -6.67 7.39 8.73
CA PRO A 32 -5.39 7.95 9.15
C PRO A 32 -4.68 7.01 10.13
N ILE A 33 -3.34 7.02 10.11
CA ILE A 33 -2.51 6.34 11.13
C ILE A 33 -1.99 7.30 12.19
N GLU A 34 -2.03 8.59 11.91
CA GLU A 34 -1.74 9.67 12.86
C GLU A 34 -2.73 10.82 12.63
N SER A 35 -2.85 11.75 13.58
CA SER A 35 -3.58 12.99 13.37
C SER A 35 -3.13 13.72 12.07
N ASN A 36 -4.09 14.28 11.34
CA ASN A 36 -3.84 15.17 10.20
C ASN A 36 -3.56 16.63 10.62
N ASP A 37 -3.59 16.92 11.92
CA ASP A 37 -3.43 18.29 12.43
C ASP A 37 -1.97 18.74 12.40
N THR A 38 -1.02 17.81 12.41
CA THR A 38 0.42 18.11 12.34
C THR A 38 0.96 17.90 10.92
N PRO A 39 1.93 18.71 10.46
CA PRO A 39 2.65 18.45 9.21
C PRO A 39 3.27 17.05 9.13
N GLU A 40 3.80 16.57 10.26
CA GLU A 40 4.43 15.27 10.43
C GLU A 40 3.40 14.15 10.23
N GLY A 41 2.22 14.25 10.85
CA GLY A 41 1.16 13.26 10.71
C GLY A 41 0.51 13.23 9.35
N ARG A 42 0.35 14.38 8.71
CA ARG A 42 -0.02 14.43 7.29
C ARG A 42 1.02 13.73 6.41
N LYS A 43 2.32 13.88 6.72
CA LYS A 43 3.39 13.17 5.98
C LYS A 43 3.29 11.66 6.19
N ARG A 44 3.06 11.19 7.42
CA ARG A 44 2.89 9.75 7.72
C ARG A 44 1.64 9.16 7.05
N ASN A 45 0.54 9.92 6.97
CA ASN A 45 -0.71 9.49 6.34
C ASN A 45 -0.65 9.44 4.80
N ARG A 46 0.31 10.12 4.16
CA ARG A 46 0.56 10.03 2.71
C ARG A 46 1.31 8.74 2.33
N ARG A 47 0.68 7.59 2.59
CA ARG A 47 1.22 6.25 2.30
C ARG A 47 0.36 5.46 1.31
N VAL A 48 0.94 4.38 0.79
CA VAL A 48 0.22 3.30 0.08
C VAL A 48 0.46 2.01 0.87
N SER A 49 -0.59 1.23 1.12
CA SER A 49 -0.51 -0.07 1.77
C SER A 49 -0.77 -1.15 0.74
N VAL A 50 0.05 -2.19 0.72
CA VAL A 50 -0.14 -3.36 -0.15
C VAL A 50 -0.66 -4.50 0.72
N MET A 51 -1.76 -5.13 0.31
CA MET A 51 -2.35 -6.28 0.97
C MET A 51 -2.31 -7.45 0.00
N ILE A 52 -1.67 -8.55 0.40
CA ILE A 52 -1.56 -9.77 -0.40
C ILE A 52 -2.70 -10.69 0.05
N LEU A 53 -3.59 -11.04 -0.89
CA LEU A 53 -4.66 -11.99 -0.65
C LEU A 53 -4.18 -13.37 -1.12
N SER A 54 -3.85 -14.23 -0.17
CA SER A 54 -3.53 -15.63 -0.43
C SER A 54 -4.64 -16.53 0.12
N ALA A 55 -5.03 -17.54 -0.65
CA ALA A 55 -5.94 -18.59 -0.17
C ALA A 55 -5.24 -19.57 0.77
N ASP A 56 -3.91 -19.66 0.68
CA ASP A 56 -3.06 -20.33 1.65
C ASP A 56 -2.57 -19.30 2.67
N PRO A 57 -2.77 -19.51 3.98
CA PRO A 57 -2.22 -18.61 4.99
C PRO A 57 -0.69 -18.61 4.89
N ASP A 58 -0.11 -17.44 4.64
CA ASP A 58 1.34 -17.28 4.59
C ASP A 58 1.97 -17.75 5.92
N LYS A 59 3.03 -18.55 5.84
CA LYS A 59 3.94 -18.70 6.98
C LYS A 59 4.64 -17.36 7.17
N VAL A 60 4.28 -16.65 8.23
CA VAL A 60 4.91 -15.38 8.61
C VAL A 60 6.42 -15.56 8.60
N THR A 61 7.08 -14.92 7.62
CA THR A 61 8.53 -14.91 7.49
C THR A 61 8.96 -13.49 7.78
N GLU A 62 9.58 -13.26 8.94
CA GLU A 62 10.15 -11.97 9.28
C GLU A 62 11.34 -11.72 8.35
N ILE A 63 11.22 -10.72 7.46
CA ILE A 63 12.34 -10.29 6.63
C ILE A 63 13.18 -9.32 7.48
N PRO A 64 14.45 -9.63 7.79
CA PRO A 64 15.31 -8.71 8.50
C PRO A 64 15.50 -7.45 7.65
N ILE A 65 15.25 -6.30 8.26
CA ILE A 65 15.53 -5.00 7.64
C ILE A 65 17.06 -4.85 7.69
N VAL A 66 17.71 -4.88 6.53
CA VAL A 66 19.14 -4.62 6.43
C VAL A 66 19.34 -3.11 6.59
N GLU A 67 20.13 -2.74 7.60
CA GLU A 67 20.50 -1.35 7.93
C GLU A 67 21.44 -0.73 6.88
#